data_AF-A0A2V6UXS9-F1
#
_entry.id   AF-A0A2V6UXS9-F1
#
_cell.length_a   1.000
_cell.length_b   1.000
_cell.length_c   1.000
_cell.angle_alpha   90.00
_cell.angle_beta   90.00
_cell.angle_gamma   90.00
#
_symmetry.space_group_name_H-M   'P 1'
#
loop_
_entity.id
_entity.type
_entity.pdbx_description
1 polymer ?
#
loop_
_entity_poly.entity_id
_entity_poly.type
_entity_poly.pdbx_seq_one_letter_code
_entity_poly.pdbx_strand_id
1 'polypeptide(L)'
;MQAGASEDKIAQVPEALTSDLFSDSEKAAIEYAEAMTVTGRKVDDGLFARVRAHFSEAQIVELTAAAALENFRSKFNVALGIEAQGFCVLRR
;
A
#
# COMPACT_ATOMS: atom_id res chain seq x y z
N MET A 1 8.64 -8.81 12.92
CA MET A 1 7.39 -8.28 12.35
C MET A 1 6.36 -8.04 13.45
N GLN A 2 6.00 -6.79 13.76
CA GLN A 2 5.10 -6.50 14.91
C GLN A 2 3.61 -6.77 14.61
N ALA A 3 3.21 -6.77 13.33
CA ALA A 3 1.80 -6.92 12.91
C ALA A 3 1.47 -8.30 12.27
N GLY A 4 2.37 -9.27 12.35
CA GLY A 4 2.06 -10.68 12.00
C GLY A 4 2.22 -11.10 10.53
N ALA A 5 2.59 -10.22 9.59
CA ALA A 5 2.93 -10.66 8.22
C ALA A 5 4.28 -11.41 8.18
N SER A 6 4.37 -12.46 7.34
CA SER A 6 5.60 -13.21 7.12
C SER A 6 6.60 -12.42 6.28
N GLU A 7 7.90 -12.72 6.42
CA GLU A 7 8.95 -12.10 5.62
C GLU A 7 8.72 -12.31 4.11
N ASP A 8 8.33 -13.53 3.73
CA ASP A 8 8.00 -13.88 2.34
C ASP A 8 6.86 -13.02 1.78
N LYS A 9 5.81 -12.78 2.58
CA LYS A 9 4.68 -11.96 2.14
C LYS A 9 5.11 -10.51 1.91
N ILE A 10 5.95 -9.96 2.78
CA ILE A 10 6.43 -8.58 2.62
C ILE A 10 7.35 -8.46 1.41
N ALA A 11 8.25 -9.43 1.21
CA ALA A 11 9.16 -9.45 0.07
C ALA A 11 8.41 -9.48 -1.27
N GLN A 12 7.20 -10.04 -1.30
CA GLN A 12 6.35 -10.12 -2.49
C GLN A 12 5.37 -8.95 -2.66
N VAL A 13 5.44 -7.89 -1.84
CA VAL A 13 4.58 -6.70 -2.00
C VAL A 13 4.68 -6.05 -3.39
N PRO A 14 5.86 -5.90 -4.04
CA PRO A 14 5.93 -5.25 -5.35
C PRO A 14 5.22 -6.07 -6.46
N GLU A 15 4.99 -7.37 -6.23
CA GLU A 15 4.38 -8.33 -7.16
C GLU A 15 3.05 -8.87 -6.59
N ALA A 16 2.45 -8.12 -5.65
CA ALA A 16 1.29 -8.56 -4.89
C ALA A 16 0.12 -8.97 -5.78
N LEU A 17 -0.11 -8.31 -6.91
CA LEU A 17 -1.20 -8.61 -7.83
C LEU A 17 -1.14 -10.04 -8.39
N THR A 18 0.08 -10.53 -8.64
CA THR A 18 0.34 -11.88 -9.19
C THR A 18 0.68 -12.92 -8.13
N SER A 19 0.90 -12.50 -6.88
CA SER A 19 1.27 -13.40 -5.79
C SER A 19 0.04 -14.10 -5.18
N ASP A 20 0.20 -15.38 -4.83
CA ASP A 20 -0.80 -16.17 -4.11
C ASP A 20 -0.78 -15.91 -2.59
N LEU A 21 0.18 -15.11 -2.10
CA LEU A 21 0.28 -14.77 -0.67
C LEU A 21 -0.69 -13.66 -0.24
N PHE A 22 -1.37 -13.03 -1.20
CA PHE A 22 -2.29 -11.93 -0.97
C PHE A 22 -3.72 -12.32 -1.35
N SER A 23 -4.69 -11.98 -0.51
CA SER A 23 -6.10 -12.11 -0.85
C SER A 23 -6.51 -11.07 -1.89
N ASP A 24 -7.66 -11.28 -2.53
CA ASP A 24 -8.22 -10.31 -3.48
C ASP A 24 -8.47 -8.94 -2.85
N SER A 25 -8.88 -8.90 -1.57
CA SER A 25 -9.04 -7.66 -0.80
C SER A 25 -7.71 -6.94 -0.58
N GLU A 26 -6.63 -7.66 -0.28
CA GLU A 26 -5.30 -7.07 -0.13
C GLU A 26 -4.77 -6.55 -1.47
N LYS A 27 -4.95 -7.30 -2.55
CA LYS A 27 -4.58 -6.88 -3.91
C LYS A 27 -5.32 -5.60 -4.32
N ALA A 28 -6.62 -5.52 -4.08
CA ALA A 28 -7.42 -4.32 -4.35
C ALA A 28 -6.93 -3.11 -3.53
N ALA A 29 -6.60 -3.31 -2.25
CA ALA A 29 -6.08 -2.24 -1.39
C ALA A 29 -4.70 -1.75 -1.84
N ILE A 30 -3.79 -2.66 -2.22
CA ILE A 30 -2.46 -2.33 -2.74
C ILE A 30 -2.57 -1.56 -4.05
N GLU A 31 -3.37 -2.04 -5.00
CA GLU A 31 -3.55 -1.36 -6.30
C GLU A 31 -4.16 0.04 -6.14
N TYR A 32 -5.11 0.19 -5.21
CA TYR A 32 -5.68 1.48 -4.84
C TYR A 32 -4.63 2.44 -4.29
N ALA A 33 -3.81 1.97 -3.34
CA ALA A 33 -2.72 2.76 -2.76
C ALA A 33 -1.66 3.15 -3.82
N GLU A 34 -1.31 2.24 -4.73
CA GLU A 34 -0.42 2.55 -5.85
C GLU A 34 -1.01 3.62 -6.78
N ALA A 35 -2.29 3.50 -7.13
CA ALA A 35 -2.97 4.46 -7.99
C ALA A 35 -3.03 5.87 -7.38
N MET A 36 -3.10 5.98 -6.04
CA MET A 36 -2.98 7.26 -5.32
C MET A 36 -1.55 7.82 -5.29
N THR A 37 -0.54 6.97 -5.44
CA THR A 37 0.87 7.29 -5.15
C THR A 37 1.67 7.60 -6.41
N VAL A 38 1.48 6.79 -7.46
CA VAL A 38 2.24 6.89 -8.69
C VAL A 38 1.71 8.03 -9.54
N THR A 39 2.58 8.99 -9.86
CA THR A 39 2.22 10.14 -10.69
C THR A 39 1.69 9.68 -12.05
N GLY A 40 0.53 10.19 -12.46
CA GLY A 40 -0.12 9.85 -13.72
C GLY A 40 -1.09 8.66 -13.64
N ARG A 41 -1.05 7.86 -12.56
CA ARG A 41 -2.12 6.88 -12.28
C ARG A 41 -3.30 7.58 -11.61
N LYS A 42 -4.48 6.98 -11.76
CA LYS A 42 -5.73 7.42 -11.14
C LYS A 42 -6.49 6.20 -10.63
N VAL A 43 -7.22 6.39 -9.56
CA VAL A 43 -8.28 5.45 -9.18
C VAL A 43 -9.41 5.65 -10.19
N ASP A 44 -9.54 4.72 -11.14
CA ASP A 44 -10.68 4.70 -12.05
C ASP A 44 -11.90 4.01 -11.43
N ASP A 45 -13.04 4.11 -12.11
CA ASP A 45 -14.30 3.53 -11.63
C ASP A 45 -14.23 2.01 -11.48
N GLY A 46 -13.43 1.33 -12.30
CA GLY A 46 -13.24 -0.11 -12.26
C GLY A 46 -12.47 -0.54 -11.02
N LEU A 47 -11.37 0.14 -10.70
CA LEU A 47 -10.61 -0.07 -9.47
C LEU A 47 -11.47 0.27 -8.25
N PHE A 48 -12.18 1.41 -8.27
CA PHE A 48 -13.02 1.80 -7.15
C PHE A 48 -14.16 0.79 -6.91
N ALA A 49 -14.75 0.23 -7.96
CA ALA A 49 -15.74 -0.83 -7.84
C ALA A 49 -15.17 -2.11 -7.20
N ARG A 50 -13.95 -2.53 -7.56
CA ARG A 50 -13.28 -3.68 -6.92
C ARG A 50 -13.01 -3.42 -5.44
N VAL A 51 -12.53 -2.22 -5.10
CA VAL A 51 -12.32 -1.83 -3.69
C VAL A 51 -13.64 -1.87 -2.91
N ARG A 52 -14.73 -1.32 -3.45
CA ARG A 52 -16.07 -1.37 -2.82
C ARG A 52 -16.66 -2.78 -2.70
N ALA A 53 -16.17 -3.76 -3.47
CA ALA A 53 -16.59 -5.15 -3.31
C ALA A 53 -16.01 -5.80 -2.04
N HIS A 54 -14.92 -5.26 -1.48
CA HIS A 54 -14.22 -5.82 -0.33
C HIS A 54 -14.30 -4.96 0.93
N PHE A 55 -14.51 -3.65 0.79
CA PHE A 55 -14.44 -2.69 1.89
C PHE A 55 -15.72 -1.85 1.97
N SER A 56 -16.19 -1.61 3.19
CA SER A 56 -17.23 -0.62 3.48
C SER A 56 -16.75 0.81 3.21
N GLU A 57 -17.67 1.76 3.07
CA GLU A 57 -17.31 3.16 2.83
C GLU A 57 -16.38 3.73 3.92
N ALA A 58 -16.64 3.39 5.19
CA ALA A 58 -15.77 3.80 6.30
C ALA A 58 -14.35 3.21 6.17
N GLN A 59 -14.23 1.93 5.82
CA GLN A 59 -12.93 1.29 5.59
C GLN A 59 -12.18 1.89 4.40
N ILE A 60 -12.89 2.33 3.36
CA ILE A 60 -12.28 3.01 2.20
C ILE A 60 -11.74 4.38 2.60
N VAL A 61 -12.47 5.12 3.43
CA VAL A 61 -11.98 6.40 3.98
C VAL A 61 -10.70 6.18 4.80
N GLU A 62 -10.67 5.15 5.65
CA GLU A 62 -9.47 4.77 6.42
C GLU A 62 -8.30 4.37 5.51
N LEU A 63 -8.56 3.53 4.50
CA LEU A 63 -7.55 3.12 3.51
C LEU A 63 -6.96 4.34 2.77
N THR A 64 -7.82 5.27 2.36
CA THR A 64 -7.43 6.52 1.69
C THR A 64 -6.56 7.37 2.61
N ALA A 65 -6.95 7.52 3.87
CA ALA A 65 -6.19 8.28 4.86
C ALA A 65 -4.81 7.66 5.13
N ALA A 66 -4.73 6.34 5.24
CA ALA A 66 -3.47 5.62 5.42
C ALA A 66 -2.52 5.83 4.23
N ALA A 67 -3.02 5.65 2.99
CA ALA A 67 -2.23 5.88 1.78
C ALA A 67 -1.76 7.34 1.65
N ALA A 68 -2.65 8.30 1.97
CA ALA A 68 -2.31 9.72 1.94
C ALA A 68 -1.22 10.08 2.98
N LEU A 69 -1.28 9.50 4.18
CA LEU A 69 -0.28 9.73 5.22
C LEU A 69 1.10 9.21 4.81
N GLU A 70 1.18 8.03 4.20
CA GLU A 70 2.46 7.51 3.69
C GLU A 70 3.00 8.35 2.52
N ASN A 71 2.13 8.88 1.67
CA ASN A 71 2.51 9.84 0.62
C ASN A 71 2.99 11.18 1.16
N PHE A 72 2.46 11.63 2.30
CA PHE A 72 2.99 12.78 3.01
C PHE A 72 4.38 12.48 3.57
N ARG A 73 4.52 11.36 4.30
CA ARG A 73 5.79 10.94 4.91
C ARG A 73 6.89 10.76 3.87
N SER A 74 6.59 10.18 2.71
CA SER A 74 7.58 9.96 1.64
C SER A 74 8.16 11.28 1.10
N LYS A 75 7.36 12.34 1.02
CA LYS A 75 7.82 13.68 0.59
C LYS A 75 8.47 14.46 1.72
N PHE A 76 7.84 14.44 2.90
CA PHE A 76 8.28 15.18 4.07
C PHE A 76 9.65 14.69 4.56
N ASN A 77 9.81 13.38 4.73
CA ASN A 77 11.05 12.79 5.22
C ASN A 77 12.22 13.04 4.25
N VAL A 78 11.99 12.83 2.96
CA VAL A 78 13.01 13.06 1.92
C VAL A 78 13.42 14.53 1.88
N ALA A 79 12.46 15.46 1.94
CA ALA A 79 12.76 16.90 1.95
C ALA A 79 13.61 17.35 3.15
N LEU A 80 13.52 16.64 4.28
CA LEU A 80 14.29 16.92 5.51
C LEU A 80 15.54 16.07 5.68
N GLY A 81 15.88 15.21 4.71
CA GLY A 81 17.03 14.31 4.81
C GLY A 81 16.89 13.25 5.91
N ILE A 82 15.65 12.86 6.25
CA ILE A 82 15.39 11.78 7.20
C ILE A 82 15.59 10.44 6.50
N GLU A 83 16.64 9.72 6.89
CA GLU A 83 17.02 8.44 6.29
C GLU A 83 16.59 7.24 7.15
N ALA A 84 16.59 6.05 6.53
CA ALA A 84 16.34 4.81 7.24
C ALA A 84 17.46 4.50 8.24
N GLN A 85 17.09 4.08 9.45
CA GLN A 85 18.03 3.82 10.54
C GLN A 85 18.66 2.42 10.49
N GLY A 86 18.48 1.67 9.39
CA GLY A 86 19.04 0.32 9.23
C GLY A 86 18.37 -0.79 10.04
N PHE A 87 17.25 -0.52 10.72
CA PHE A 87 16.52 -1.54 11.50
C PHE A 87 15.63 -2.44 10.65
N CYS A 88 15.38 -2.09 9.39
CA CYS A 88 14.60 -2.94 8.49
C CYS A 88 15.50 -4.05 7.93
N VAL A 89 15.19 -5.29 8.28
CA VAL A 89 15.98 -6.50 7.94
C VAL A 89 15.61 -7.12 6.60
N LEU A 90 14.68 -6.51 5.85
CA LEU A 90 14.32 -7.00 4.52
C LEU A 90 15.54 -6.87 3.60
N ARG A 91 16.16 -8.02 3.29
CA ARG A 91 17.22 -8.11 2.30
C ARG A 91 16.65 -7.67 0.94
N ARG A 92 17.30 -6.70 0.33
CA ARG A 92 17.12 -6.38 -1.10
C ARG A 92 17.54 -7.55 -1.97
#